data_AF-A0A9X8VKX9-F1
#
_entry.id   AF-A0A9X8VKX9-F1
#
_cell.length_a   1.000
_cell.length_b   1.000
_cell.length_c   1.000
_cell.angle_alpha   90.00
_cell.angle_beta   90.00
_cell.angle_gamma   90.00
#
_symmetry.space_group_name_H-M   'P 1'
#
loop_
_entity.id
_entity.type
_entity.pdbx_description
1 polymer ?
#
loop_
_entity_poly.entity_id
_entity_poly.type
_entity_poly.pdbx_seq_one_letter_code
_entity_poly.pdbx_strand_id
1 'polypeptide(L)' 'PYCNSEEAISFWTEVETAIGARLNADDSITLVAPFGLAALFDDTITFNAKNGDRAAYAQRVVDKGWLQRWPRLRQVKI' A
#
# COMPACT_ATOMS: atom_id res chain seq x y z
N PRO A 1 10.11 -3.56 17.15
CA PRO A 1 8.77 -4.21 17.17
C PRO A 1 7.68 -3.16 16.93
N TYR A 2 6.65 -3.47 16.15
CA TYR A 2 5.52 -2.55 15.93
C TYR A 2 4.50 -2.67 17.08
N CYS A 3 3.85 -1.58 17.42
CA CYS A 3 2.84 -1.46 18.47
C CYS A 3 1.53 -2.17 18.09
N ASN A 4 1.12 -2.08 16.83
CA ASN A 4 -0.07 -2.75 16.30
C ASN A 4 0.03 -2.97 14.78
N SER A 5 -0.98 -3.61 14.19
CA SER A 5 -1.01 -3.91 12.75
C SER A 5 -1.09 -2.66 11.88
N GLU A 6 -1.78 -1.59 12.32
CA GLU A 6 -1.87 -0.34 11.56
C GLU A 6 -0.50 0.34 11.46
N GLU A 7 0.25 0.38 12.56
CA GLU A 7 1.63 0.84 12.54
C GLU A 7 2.50 -0.06 11.65
N ALA A 8 2.36 -1.39 11.75
CA ALA A 8 3.13 -2.32 10.93
C ALA A 8 2.93 -2.11 9.42
N ILE A 9 1.67 -1.98 8.96
CA ILE A 9 1.39 -1.77 7.54
C ILE A 9 1.80 -0.36 7.05
N SER A 10 1.90 0.61 7.95
CA SER A 10 2.42 1.95 7.59
C SER A 10 3.89 1.94 7.15
N PHE A 11 4.63 0.85 7.39
CA PHE A 11 5.99 0.63 6.88
C PHE A 11 6.04 -0.25 5.62
N TRP A 12 4.91 -0.59 5.00
CA TRP A 12 4.90 -1.33 3.73
C TRP A 12 5.49 -0.52 2.58
N THR A 13 5.89 -1.23 1.53
CA THR A 13 6.73 -0.70 0.46
C THR A 13 6.02 0.33 -0.42
N GLU A 14 4.76 0.10 -0.77
CA GLU A 14 3.93 1.01 -1.57
C GLU A 14 2.81 1.64 -0.72
N VAL A 15 2.54 2.94 -0.89
CA VAL A 15 1.51 3.68 -0.15
C VAL A 15 0.13 3.05 -0.33
N GLU A 16 -0.23 2.72 -1.58
CA GLU A 16 -1.54 2.17 -1.96
C GLU A 16 -1.78 0.78 -1.37
N THR A 17 -0.71 0.05 -1.06
CA THR A 17 -0.83 -1.29 -0.47
C THR A 17 -1.02 -1.27 1.03
N ALA A 18 -0.68 -0.17 1.71
CA ALA A 18 -0.79 -0.02 3.15
C ALA A 18 -2.25 0.21 3.58
N ILE A 19 -3.09 -0.79 3.33
CA ILE A 19 -4.50 -0.84 3.69
C ILE A 19 -4.86 -2.21 4.25
N GLY A 20 -5.76 -2.24 5.23
CA GLY A 20 -6.35 -3.47 5.75
C GLY A 20 -7.86 -3.33 5.90
N ALA A 21 -8.55 -4.46 5.81
CA ALA A 21 -9.98 -4.57 6.06
C ALA A 21 -10.24 -5.75 7.01
N ARG A 22 -11.19 -5.60 7.92
CA ARG A 22 -11.72 -6.71 8.72
C ARG A 22 -13.23 -6.65 8.80
N LEU A 23 -13.85 -7.83 8.84
CA LEU A 23 -15.26 -7.98 9.17
C LEU A 23 -15.40 -8.02 10.70
N ASN A 24 -16.31 -7.22 11.25
CA ASN A 24 -16.65 -7.22 12.67
C ASN A 24 -17.82 -8.17 12.94
N ALA A 25 -18.12 -8.40 14.22
CA ALA A 25 -19.20 -9.30 14.64
C ALA A 25 -20.61 -8.78 14.28
N ASP A 26 -20.75 -7.49 13.98
CA ASP A 26 -22.00 -6.83 13.56
C ASP A 26 -22.11 -6.70 12.03
N ASP A 27 -21.32 -7.47 11.28
CA ASP A 27 -21.18 -7.44 9.81
C ASP A 27 -20.65 -6.11 9.24
N SER A 28 -20.26 -5.14 10.08
CA SER A 28 -19.59 -3.94 9.61
C SER A 28 -18.15 -4.23 9.18
N ILE A 29 -17.63 -3.43 8.25
CA ILE A 29 -16.23 -3.50 7.83
C ILE A 29 -15.46 -2.36 8.48
N THR A 30 -14.40 -2.69 9.22
CA THR A 30 -13.39 -1.71 9.63
C THR A 30 -12.26 -1.69 8.62
N LEU A 31 -11.95 -0.49 8.12
CA LEU A 31 -10.76 -0.23 7.31
C LEU A 31 -9.67 0.41 8.17
N VAL A 32 -8.43 0.02 7.92
CA VAL A 32 -7.22 0.72 8.39
C VAL A 32 -6.45 1.20 7.18
N ALA A 33 -6.15 2.49 7.14
CA ALA A 33 -5.49 3.14 6.01
C ALA A 33 -4.61 4.28 6.55
N PRO A 34 -3.38 3.99 7.02
CA PRO A 34 -2.48 4.98 7.64
C PRO A 34 -2.14 6.18 6.74
N PHE A 35 -2.35 6.07 5.43
CA PHE A 35 -2.15 7.16 4.46
C PHE A 35 -3.47 7.67 3.85
N GLY A 36 -4.61 7.26 4.39
CA GLY A 36 -5.92 7.49 3.79
C GLY A 36 -6.19 6.60 2.57
N LEU A 37 -7.33 6.81 1.92
CA LEU A 37 -7.79 5.97 0.79
C LEU A 37 -7.56 6.61 -0.58
N ALA A 38 -7.20 7.89 -0.66
CA ALA A 38 -7.13 8.63 -1.93
C ALA A 38 -6.19 7.93 -2.94
N ALA A 39 -4.97 7.60 -2.52
CA ALA A 39 -3.98 6.96 -3.39
C ALA A 39 -4.44 5.59 -3.93
N LEU A 40 -5.26 4.85 -3.18
CA LEU A 40 -5.82 3.57 -3.64
C LEU A 40 -6.68 3.72 -4.89
N PHE A 41 -7.33 4.88 -5.06
CA PHE A 41 -8.24 5.16 -6.17
C PHE A 41 -7.60 5.93 -7.34
N ASP A 42 -6.34 6.38 -7.21
CA ASP A 42 -5.67 7.24 -8.20
C ASP A 42 -4.96 6.48 -9.33
N ASP A 43 -5.13 5.15 -9.38
CA ASP A 43 -4.41 4.25 -10.28
C ASP A 43 -2.87 4.45 -10.20
N THR A 44 -2.33 4.58 -8.99
CA THR A 44 -0.90 4.81 -8.76
C THR A 44 -0.20 3.65 -8.07
N ILE A 45 1.13 3.63 -8.21
CA ILE A 45 2.05 2.89 -7.37
C ILE A 45 3.08 3.90 -6.87
N THR A 46 3.06 4.16 -5.58
CA THR A 46 3.83 5.24 -4.96
C THR A 46 4.75 4.68 -3.89
N PHE A 47 6.03 5.03 -3.96
CA PHE A 47 7.01 4.65 -2.94
C PHE A 47 6.63 5.25 -1.59
N ASN A 48 6.53 4.41 -0.56
CA ASN A 48 6.33 4.85 0.80
C ASN A 48 7.65 5.32 1.44
N ALA A 49 7.82 6.63 1.61
CA ALA A 49 9.00 7.21 2.24
C ALA A 49 9.23 6.72 3.68
N LYS A 50 8.19 6.27 4.40
CA LYS A 50 8.30 5.72 5.75
C LYS A 50 9.01 4.36 5.78
N ASN A 51 8.90 3.57 4.72
CA ASN A 51 9.66 2.32 4.58
C ASN A 51 11.16 2.59 4.35
N GLY A 52 11.48 3.58 3.51
CA GLY A 52 12.86 4.05 3.28
C GLY A 52 13.70 3.19 2.32
N ASP A 53 13.28 1.97 1.99
CA ASP A 53 14.03 1.07 1.10
C ASP A 53 13.55 1.15 -0.35
N ARG A 54 14.16 2.05 -1.12
CA ARG A 54 13.86 2.24 -2.54
C ARG A 54 14.22 1.02 -3.39
N ALA A 55 15.22 0.23 -3.00
CA ALA A 55 15.63 -0.95 -3.76
C ALA A 55 14.59 -2.06 -3.62
N ALA A 56 14.11 -2.29 -2.40
CA ALA A 56 13.01 -3.21 -2.14
C ALA A 56 11.72 -2.79 -2.89
N TYR A 57 11.43 -1.49 -2.95
CA TYR A 57 10.33 -0.96 -3.77
C TYR A 57 10.48 -1.28 -5.25
N ALA A 58 11.62 -0.93 -5.85
CA ALA A 58 11.85 -1.19 -7.26
C ALA A 58 11.73 -2.69 -7.60
N GLN A 59 12.34 -3.55 -6.77
CA GLN A 59 12.29 -5.00 -6.95
C GLN A 59 10.87 -5.53 -6.85
N ARG A 60 10.12 -5.12 -5.81
CA ARG A 60 8.75 -5.60 -5.58
C ARG A 60 7.80 -5.20 -6.70
N VAL A 61 7.92 -3.99 -7.24
CA VAL A 61 7.10 -3.54 -8.36
C VAL A 61 7.31 -4.41 -9.60
N VAL A 62 8.56 -4.82 -9.86
CA VAL A 62 8.89 -5.76 -10.94
C VAL A 62 8.32 -7.15 -10.64
N ASP A 63 8.60 -7.71 -9.47
CA ASP A 63 8.21 -9.08 -9.09
C ASP A 63 6.69 -9.28 -9.08
N LYS A 64 5.95 -8.27 -8.64
CA LYS A 64 4.49 -8.33 -8.61
C LYS A 64 3.85 -8.15 -9.98
N GLY A 65 4.58 -7.56 -10.93
CA GLY A 65 4.10 -7.33 -12.28
C GLY A 65 2.87 -6.41 -12.35
N TRP A 66 2.81 -5.39 -11.49
CA TRP A 66 1.61 -4.58 -11.33
C TRP A 66 1.20 -3.85 -12.61
N LEU A 67 2.17 -3.26 -13.31
CA LEU A 67 1.90 -2.51 -14.54
C LEU A 67 1.48 -3.42 -15.70
N GLN A 68 1.88 -4.69 -15.70
CA GLN A 68 1.43 -5.67 -16.68
C GLN A 68 0.01 -6.16 -16.38
N ARG A 69 -0.31 -6.39 -15.10
CA ARG A 69 -1.62 -6.88 -14.67
C ARG A 69 -2.71 -5.80 -14.74
N TRP A 70 -2.35 -4.56 -14.43
CA TRP A 70 -3.27 -3.43 -14.35
C TRP A 70 -2.81 -2.30 -15.27
N PRO A 71 -3.25 -2.28 -16.54
CA PRO A 71 -2.70 -1.37 -17.56
C PRO A 71 -2.93 0.13 -17.29
N ARG A 72 -3.84 0.48 -16.38
CA ARG A 72 -4.09 1.87 -15.98
C ARG A 72 -3.18 2.34 -14.84
N LEU A 73 -2.54 1.42 -14.10
CA LEU A 73 -1.64 1.79 -13.02
C LEU A 73 -0.44 2.55 -13.56
N ARG A 74 0.04 3.53 -12.79
CA ARG A 74 1.22 4.33 -13.12
C ARG A 74 2.12 4.44 -11.89
N GLN A 75 3.42 4.25 -12.09
CA GLN A 75 4.37 4.55 -11.03
C GLN A 75 4.53 6.07 -10.87
N VAL A 76 4.39 6.57 -9.65
CA VAL A 76 4.64 7.98 -9.34
C VAL A 76 6.16 8.21 -9.33
N LYS A 77 6.62 9.10 -10.21
CA LYS A 77 8.03 9.52 -10.26
C LYS A 77 8.29 10.48 -9.10
N ILE A 78 9.43 10.30 -8.43
CA ILE A 78 9.91 11.17 -7.35
C ILE A 78 10.98 12.11 -7.89
#